data_AF-A0A839T9C0-F1
#
_entry.id   AF-A0A839T9C0-F1
#
_cell.length_a   1.000
_cell.length_b   1.000
_cell.length_c   1.000
_cell.angle_alpha   90.00
_cell.angle_beta   90.00
_cell.angle_gamma   90.00
#
_symmetry.space_group_name_H-M   'P 1'
#
loop_
_entity.id
_entity.type
_entity.pdbx_description
1 polymer ?
#
loop_
_entity_poly.entity_id
_entity_poly.type
_entity_poly.pdbx_seq_one_letter_code
_entity_poly.pdbx_strand_id
1 'polypeptide(L)'
;MSSPALPSRQRPLQEREQLDLFRALPGDMAPRDSQDLMAFPFFSLAKSRRVAPIDFRAGNVTIRVEGTAEHGIATIWDADVLIWAASQIVDARDAGFRS
;
A
#
# COMPACT_ATOMS: atom_id res chain seq x y z
N MET A 1 5.05 -18.86 -46.76
CA MET A 1 4.41 -17.83 -45.92
C MET A 1 3.31 -18.49 -45.12
N SER A 2 3.37 -18.41 -43.78
CA SER A 2 2.24 -18.55 -42.83
C SER A 2 2.81 -18.51 -41.41
N SER A 3 2.66 -17.38 -40.72
CA SER A 3 2.93 -17.25 -39.28
C SER A 3 1.63 -17.55 -38.51
N PRO A 4 1.64 -18.34 -37.42
CA PRO A 4 0.47 -18.43 -36.54
C PRO A 4 0.48 -17.26 -35.56
N ALA A 5 -0.66 -16.58 -35.45
CA ALA A 5 -0.90 -15.48 -34.53
C ALA A 5 -0.88 -15.95 -33.06
N LEU A 6 -0.23 -15.18 -32.19
CA LEU A 6 -0.25 -15.36 -30.74
C LEU A 6 -1.63 -14.99 -30.16
N PRO A 7 -2.12 -15.69 -29.11
CA PRO A 7 -3.40 -15.37 -28.50
C PRO A 7 -3.33 -14.03 -27.73
N SER A 8 -4.38 -13.22 -27.90
CA SER A 8 -4.60 -11.97 -27.19
C SER A 8 -4.69 -12.19 -25.68
N ARG A 9 -3.78 -11.57 -24.93
CA ARG A 9 -3.77 -11.56 -23.46
C ARG A 9 -4.93 -10.70 -22.93
N GLN A 10 -6.12 -11.29 -22.80
CA GLN A 10 -7.26 -10.66 -22.12
C GLN A 10 -7.09 -10.80 -20.60
N ARG A 11 -6.39 -9.86 -19.93
CA ARG A 11 -6.60 -9.58 -18.50
C ARG A 11 -6.33 -8.11 -18.13
N PRO A 12 -7.26 -7.17 -18.37
CA PRO A 12 -7.22 -5.84 -17.73
C PRO A 12 -8.41 -5.58 -16.79
N LEU A 13 -9.35 -6.52 -16.62
CA LEU A 13 -10.56 -6.31 -15.81
C LEU A 13 -10.39 -6.70 -14.34
N GLN A 14 -9.74 -7.83 -14.06
CA GLN A 14 -9.56 -8.33 -12.68
C GLN A 14 -8.68 -7.43 -11.81
N GLU A 15 -7.65 -6.79 -12.38
CA GLU A 15 -6.82 -5.83 -11.63
C GLU A 15 -7.62 -4.60 -11.20
N ARG A 16 -8.53 -4.10 -12.04
CA ARG A 16 -9.35 -2.92 -11.73
C ARG A 16 -10.36 -3.18 -10.62
N GLU A 17 -10.97 -4.37 -10.59
CA GLU A 17 -11.88 -4.78 -9.51
C GLU A 17 -11.15 -4.91 -8.16
N GLN A 18 -9.88 -5.33 -8.15
CA GLN A 18 -9.07 -5.38 -6.93
C GLN A 18 -8.67 -3.97 -6.44
N LEU A 19 -8.47 -3.02 -7.36
CA LEU A 19 -8.12 -1.64 -7.03
C LEU A 19 -9.27 -0.87 -6.34
N ASP A 20 -10.53 -1.29 -6.54
CA ASP A 20 -11.67 -0.72 -5.81
C ASP A 20 -11.61 -0.99 -4.29
N LEU A 21 -10.90 -2.04 -3.87
CA LEU A 21 -10.62 -2.31 -2.45
C LEU A 21 -9.64 -1.29 -1.84
N PHE A 22 -8.90 -0.57 -2.68
CA PHE A 22 -7.93 0.46 -2.31
C PHE A 22 -8.44 1.86 -2.64
N ARG A 23 -9.74 2.10 -2.43
CA ARG A 23 -10.32 3.43 -2.64
C ARG A 23 -9.82 4.41 -1.59
N ALA A 24 -8.83 5.22 -1.96
CA ALA A 24 -8.45 6.39 -1.19
C ALA A 24 -9.66 7.34 -1.07
N LEU A 25 -9.97 7.78 0.15
CA LEU A 25 -10.91 8.88 0.36
C LEU A 25 -10.36 10.12 -0.37
N PRO A 26 -11.19 10.88 -1.10
CA PRO A 26 -10.75 12.10 -1.77
C PRO A 26 -10.46 13.15 -0.70
N GLY A 27 -9.23 13.14 -0.19
CA GLY A 27 -8.61 14.19 0.60
C GLY A 27 -7.28 14.56 -0.04
N ASP A 28 -6.78 15.74 0.28
CA ASP A 28 -5.41 16.15 -0.05
C ASP A 28 -4.45 15.22 0.70
N MET A 29 -4.18 14.05 0.11
CA MET A 29 -3.22 13.10 0.63
C MET A 29 -1.85 13.69 0.38
N ALA A 30 -1.38 14.54 1.30
CA ALA A 30 0.02 14.87 1.37
C ALA A 30 0.77 13.54 1.53
N PRO A 31 1.58 13.09 0.54
CA PRO A 31 2.17 11.75 0.53
C PRO A 31 3.05 11.44 1.75
N ARG A 32 3.37 12.47 2.53
CA ARG A 32 4.42 12.51 3.54
C ARG A 32 3.87 12.50 4.97
N ASP A 33 2.60 12.89 5.17
CA ASP A 33 2.06 13.21 6.49
C ASP A 33 0.81 12.39 6.82
N SER A 34 0.88 11.07 6.66
CA SER A 34 -0.10 10.21 7.33
C SER A 34 0.19 10.23 8.83
N GLN A 35 -0.29 11.27 9.50
CA GLN A 35 -0.15 11.50 10.94
C GLN A 35 -0.54 10.26 11.75
N ASP A 36 -1.47 9.46 11.23
CA ASP A 36 -1.89 8.18 11.80
C ASP A 36 -0.76 7.13 11.85
N LEU A 37 0.14 7.08 10.86
CA LEU A 37 1.30 6.19 10.88
C LEU A 37 2.32 6.60 11.96
N MET A 38 2.35 7.88 12.32
CA MET A 38 3.18 8.40 13.41
C MET A 38 2.50 8.21 14.78
N ALA A 39 1.16 8.18 14.83
CA ALA A 39 0.38 8.07 16.05
C ALA A 39 0.15 6.61 16.49
N PHE A 40 0.14 5.66 15.54
CA PHE A 40 -0.25 4.28 15.80
C PHE A 40 0.73 3.26 15.20
N PRO A 41 0.95 2.11 15.88
CA PRO A 41 1.96 1.14 15.47
C PRO A 41 1.45 0.18 14.39
N PHE A 42 1.22 0.68 13.18
CA PHE A 42 0.78 -0.14 12.04
C PHE A 42 1.89 -1.01 11.45
N PHE A 43 3.15 -0.61 11.63
CA PHE A 43 4.32 -1.29 11.10
C PHE A 43 5.21 -1.82 12.22
N SER A 44 5.87 -2.94 11.97
CA SER A 44 6.91 -3.46 12.83
C SER A 44 8.17 -2.58 12.74
N LEU A 45 8.68 -2.14 13.88
CA LEU A 45 9.97 -1.45 13.98
C LEU A 45 11.18 -2.41 13.99
N ALA A 46 10.93 -3.72 13.94
CA ALA A 46 12.00 -4.71 13.96
C ALA A 46 12.71 -4.78 12.60
N LYS A 47 14.04 -4.93 12.64
CA LYS A 47 14.86 -5.21 11.45
C LYS A 47 14.66 -6.64 10.90
N SER A 48 14.15 -7.54 11.74
CA SER A 48 13.87 -8.93 11.40
C SER A 48 12.37 -9.18 11.25
N ARG A 49 12.02 -10.20 10.45
CA ARG A 49 10.65 -10.66 10.26
C ARG A 49 9.95 -10.94 11.59
N ARG A 50 8.82 -10.28 11.82
CA ARG A 50 7.97 -10.46 13.01
C ARG A 50 6.67 -11.12 12.60
N VAL A 51 6.37 -12.29 13.16
CA VAL A 51 5.07 -12.99 12.98
C VAL A 51 4.16 -12.84 14.21
N ALA A 52 4.74 -12.50 15.36
CA ALA A 52 3.99 -12.26 16.58
C ALA A 52 3.14 -10.98 16.44
N PRO A 53 1.82 -11.03 16.69
CA PRO A 53 0.94 -9.88 16.58
C PRO A 53 1.41 -8.66 17.38
N ILE A 54 1.00 -7.47 16.93
CA ILE A 54 1.05 -6.25 17.72
C ILE A 54 -0.36 -6.03 18.26
N ASP A 55 -0.50 -6.02 19.59
CA ASP A 55 -1.74 -5.62 20.26
C ASP A 55 -1.50 -4.28 20.96
N PHE A 56 -2.05 -3.21 20.38
CA PHE A 56 -1.95 -1.85 20.90
C PHE A 56 -3.29 -1.39 21.48
N ARG A 57 -3.25 -0.78 22.66
CA ARG A 57 -4.42 -0.21 23.34
C ARG A 57 -4.05 1.15 23.92
N ALA A 58 -4.78 2.20 23.54
CA ALA A 58 -4.62 3.53 24.11
C ALA A 58 -5.97 4.26 24.13
N GLY A 59 -6.42 4.66 25.32
CA GLY A 59 -7.74 5.28 25.50
C GLY A 59 -8.87 4.39 24.98
N ASN A 60 -9.67 4.91 24.06
CA ASN A 60 -10.75 4.19 23.38
C ASN A 60 -10.31 3.51 22.06
N VAL A 61 -9.02 3.56 21.73
CA VAL A 61 -8.46 2.98 20.50
C VAL A 61 -7.80 1.64 20.80
N THR A 62 -8.17 0.61 20.04
CA THR A 62 -7.52 -0.70 20.04
C THR A 62 -7.12 -1.06 18.62
N ILE A 63 -5.86 -1.44 18.43
CA ILE A 63 -5.30 -1.81 17.13
C ILE A 63 -4.63 -3.16 17.27
N ARG A 64 -4.95 -4.07 16.36
CA ARG A 64 -4.32 -5.38 16.25
C ARG A 64 -3.70 -5.51 14.87
N VAL A 65 -2.39 -5.76 14.82
CA VAL A 65 -1.66 -5.97 13.57
C VAL A 65 -1.15 -7.40 13.53
N GLU A 66 -1.55 -8.12 12.49
CA GLU A 66 -1.17 -9.51 12.26
C GLU A 66 -0.49 -9.64 10.91
N GLY A 67 0.46 -10.56 10.84
CA GLY A 67 1.20 -10.89 9.63
C GLY A 67 1.00 -12.35 9.26
N THR A 68 1.27 -12.69 8.00
CA THR A 68 1.20 -14.08 7.57
C THR A 68 2.39 -14.89 8.09
N ALA A 69 2.27 -16.22 8.13
CA ALA A 69 3.37 -17.10 8.53
C ALA A 69 4.56 -17.06 7.55
N GLU A 70 4.31 -16.70 6.29
CA GLU A 70 5.33 -16.56 5.25
C GLU A 70 6.03 -15.20 5.36
N HIS A 71 5.28 -14.10 5.31
CA HIS A 71 5.83 -12.75 5.16
C HIS A 71 6.00 -11.99 6.48
N GLY A 72 5.26 -12.36 7.53
CA GLY A 72 5.22 -11.60 8.78
C GLY A 72 4.47 -10.28 8.64
N ILE A 73 4.65 -9.41 9.64
CA ILE A 73 4.08 -8.07 9.70
C ILE A 73 4.97 -7.13 8.88
N ALA A 74 4.35 -6.26 8.09
CA ALA A 74 5.04 -5.21 7.35
C ALA A 74 5.88 -4.32 8.29
N THR A 75 7.06 -3.94 7.83
CA THR A 75 8.04 -3.18 8.59
C THR A 75 8.01 -1.69 8.23
N ILE A 76 8.71 -0.88 9.02
CA ILE A 76 8.85 0.56 8.72
C ILE A 76 9.54 0.81 7.36
N TRP A 77 10.37 -0.12 6.89
CA TRP A 77 10.99 -0.05 5.58
C TRP A 77 9.98 -0.21 4.44
N ASP A 78 8.95 -1.03 4.66
CA ASP A 78 7.86 -1.17 3.69
C ASP A 78 7.03 0.13 3.65
N ALA A 79 6.89 0.83 4.78
CA ALA A 79 6.25 2.14 4.83
C ALA A 79 7.00 3.19 3.99
N ASP A 80 8.33 3.23 4.07
CA ASP A 80 9.15 4.12 3.24
C ASP A 80 8.94 3.87 1.73
N VAL A 81 8.84 2.59 1.33
CA VAL A 81 8.54 2.21 -0.06
C VAL A 81 7.14 2.67 -0.47
N LEU A 82 6.15 2.54 0.40
CA LEU A 82 4.79 3.01 0.12
C LEU A 82 4.71 4.53 -0.02
N ILE A 83 5.43 5.28 0.83
CA ILE A 83 5.55 6.75 0.73
C ILE A 83 6.20 7.16 -0.60
N TRP A 84 7.25 6.46 -1.00
CA TRP A 84 7.89 6.67 -2.30
C TRP A 84 6.91 6.41 -3.45
N ALA A 85 6.23 5.26 -3.44
CA ALA A 85 5.28 4.91 -4.50
C ALA A 85 4.11 5.90 -4.60
N ALA A 86 3.57 6.34 -3.46
CA ALA A 86 2.53 7.37 -3.42
C ALA A 86 3.01 8.70 -4.03
N SER A 87 4.26 9.09 -3.76
CA SER A 87 4.86 10.29 -4.36
C SER A 87 4.92 10.19 -5.89
N GLN A 88 5.29 9.03 -6.44
CA GLN A 88 5.31 8.83 -7.90
C GLN A 88 3.91 8.95 -8.54
N ILE A 89 2.86 8.46 -7.85
CA ILE A 89 1.47 8.55 -8.32
C ILE A 89 1.01 10.01 -8.34
N VAL A 90 1.31 10.76 -7.28
CA VAL A 90 0.97 12.20 -7.19
C VAL A 90 1.74 13.00 -8.25
N ASP A 91 3.03 12.76 -8.41
CA ASP A 91 3.84 13.44 -9.44
C ASP A 91 3.31 13.17 -10.85
N ALA A 92 2.94 11.92 -11.16
CA ALA A 92 2.36 11.54 -12.45
C ALA A 92 0.99 12.19 -12.68
N ARG A 93 0.17 12.29 -11.63
CA ARG A 93 -1.11 13.00 -11.64
C ARG A 93 -0.90 14.48 -11.98
N ASP A 94 -0.02 15.15 -11.24
CA ASP A 94 0.25 16.59 -11.42
C ASP A 94 0.88 16.91 -12.76
N ALA A 95 1.72 16.01 -13.30
CA ALA A 95 2.26 16.13 -14.65
C ALA A 95 1.16 16.04 -15.73
N GLY A 96 0.07 15.31 -15.48
CA GLY A 96 -1.10 15.26 -16.36
C GLY A 96 -2.07 16.44 -16.22
N PHE A 97 -1.97 17.23 -15.14
CA PHE A 97 -2.79 18.45 -14.90
C PHE A 97 -2.09 19.75 -15.31
N ARG A 98 -0.82 19.71 -15.72
CA ARG A 98 -0.11 20.85 -16.35
C ARG A 98 -0.34 20.84 -17.87
N SER A 99 -1.54 21.22 -18.30
CA SER A 99 -1.86 21.62 -19.68
C SER A 99 -2.02 23.13 -19.78
#